data_AF-A0A957QP64-F1
#
_entry.id   AF-A0A957QP64-F1
#
_cell.length_a   1.000
_cell.length_b   1.000
_cell.length_c   1.000
_cell.angle_alpha   90.00
_cell.angle_beta   90.00
_cell.angle_gamma   90.00
#
_symmetry.space_group_name_H-M   'P 1'
#
loop_
_entity.id
_entity.type
_entity.pdbx_description
1 polymer ?
#
loop_
_entity_poly.entity_id
_entity_poly.type
_entity_poly.pdbx_seq_one_letter_code
_entity_poly.pdbx_strand_id
1 'polypeptide(L)'
;NDGFTGLNSYRLPHNVGQSRTTYRYAYDAGTEINTEYFGDIVPPCQGLIGVTGDPGTGASNPALAEGGQIHRHDGIQGIADLLPEVHGWDGAVVEITITRVD
;
A
#
# COMPACT_ATOMS: atom_id res chain seq x y z
N ASN A 1 -2.56 -3.85 7.41
CA ASN A 1 -2.29 -2.49 7.95
C ASN A 1 -0.97 -2.02 7.35
N ASP A 2 -0.52 -0.77 7.63
CA ASP A 2 0.81 -0.17 7.29
C ASP A 2 1.48 -0.43 5.91
N GLY A 3 0.74 -0.95 4.93
CA GLY A 3 1.17 -1.15 3.57
C GLY A 3 1.21 0.15 2.76
N PHE A 4 2.17 0.26 1.85
CA PHE A 4 2.36 1.43 0.98
C PHE A 4 2.98 1.05 -0.37
N THR A 5 3.11 2.01 -1.27
CA THR A 5 3.89 1.87 -2.50
C THR A 5 4.67 3.14 -2.78
N GLY A 6 5.61 3.10 -3.72
CA GLY A 6 6.34 4.28 -4.12
C GLY A 6 7.62 4.03 -4.92
N LEU A 7 8.44 5.07 -4.96
CA LEU A 7 9.74 5.10 -5.62
C LEU A 7 10.82 5.41 -4.60
N ASN A 8 11.94 4.69 -4.68
CA ASN A 8 13.17 5.04 -3.98
C ASN A 8 14.26 5.30 -5.03
N SER A 9 14.90 6.47 -4.97
CA SER A 9 16.04 6.83 -5.81
C SER A 9 15.80 6.63 -7.32
N TYR A 10 14.56 6.85 -7.77
CA TYR A 10 14.20 6.66 -9.18
C TYR A 10 14.79 7.75 -10.06
N ARG A 11 15.38 7.35 -11.18
CA ARG A 11 16.03 8.28 -12.10
C ARG A 11 15.00 9.10 -12.87
N LEU A 12 15.00 10.41 -12.64
CA LEU A 12 14.08 11.37 -13.26
C LEU A 12 14.34 11.59 -14.77
N PRO A 13 13.34 12.05 -15.54
CA PRO A 13 13.53 12.52 -16.91
C PRO A 13 14.48 13.72 -16.96
N HIS A 14 15.31 13.78 -18.00
CA HIS A 14 16.38 14.78 -18.13
C HIS A 14 15.96 15.98 -19.00
N ASN A 15 15.13 15.80 -20.02
CA ASN A 15 14.75 16.86 -20.96
C ASN A 15 13.33 17.34 -20.71
N VAL A 16 13.05 18.64 -20.92
CA VAL A 16 11.69 19.19 -20.86
C VAL A 16 10.80 18.46 -21.88
N GLY A 17 9.61 18.08 -21.45
CA GLY A 17 8.66 17.26 -22.20
C GLY A 17 8.97 15.75 -22.17
N GLN A 18 10.10 15.32 -21.60
CA GLN A 18 10.38 13.89 -21.45
C GLN A 18 9.60 13.32 -20.26
N SER A 19 8.98 12.16 -20.50
CA SER A 19 8.32 11.34 -19.48
C SER A 19 9.06 10.04 -19.23
N ARG A 20 8.92 9.51 -18.01
CA ARG A 20 9.32 8.15 -17.63
C ARG A 20 8.20 7.49 -16.87
N THR A 21 7.80 6.31 -17.33
CA THR A 21 6.73 5.50 -16.73
C THR A 21 7.31 4.25 -16.09
N THR A 22 6.76 3.86 -14.95
CA THR A 22 7.18 2.66 -14.22
C THR A 22 6.05 2.07 -13.40
N TYR A 23 6.00 0.74 -13.33
CA TYR A 23 5.09 0.00 -12.46
C TYR A 23 5.72 -0.27 -11.10
N ARG A 24 4.96 -0.15 -10.01
CA ARG A 24 5.45 -0.39 -8.64
C ARG A 24 4.54 -1.33 -7.85
N TYR A 25 5.18 -2.08 -6.96
CA TYR A 25 4.58 -3.09 -6.10
C TYR A 25 4.22 -2.50 -4.74
N ALA A 26 3.38 -3.21 -3.99
CA ALA A 26 3.12 -2.91 -2.59
C ALA A 26 4.31 -3.35 -1.72
N TYR A 27 4.56 -2.57 -0.68
CA TYR A 27 5.52 -2.80 0.38
C TYR A 27 4.79 -2.75 1.72
N ASP A 28 5.31 -3.48 2.68
CA ASP A 28 4.92 -3.41 4.06
C ASP A 28 6.03 -2.65 4.82
N ALA A 29 5.64 -1.75 5.72
CA ALA A 29 6.58 -0.96 6.52
C ALA A 29 7.35 -1.82 7.53
N GLY A 30 6.80 -2.98 7.89
CA GLY A 30 7.31 -3.87 8.92
C GLY A 30 7.18 -3.26 10.32
N THR A 31 6.26 -2.31 10.51
CA THR A 31 6.08 -1.69 11.82
C THR A 31 5.08 -2.45 12.66
N GLU A 32 4.06 -3.02 12.01
CA GLU A 32 2.98 -3.76 12.63
C GLU A 32 2.72 -5.08 11.93
N ILE A 33 2.28 -6.07 12.69
CA ILE A 33 1.78 -7.34 12.15
C ILE A 33 0.60 -7.03 11.24
N ASN A 34 0.62 -7.55 10.01
CA ASN A 34 -0.51 -7.44 9.09
C ASN A 34 -1.70 -8.29 9.61
N THR A 35 -2.78 -7.63 10.04
CA THR A 35 -3.94 -8.31 10.62
C THR A 35 -5.07 -8.57 9.65
N GLU A 36 -5.15 -7.79 8.56
CA GLU A 36 -6.27 -7.77 7.60
C GLU A 36 -7.65 -7.46 8.22
N TYR A 37 -7.70 -6.93 9.45
CA TYR A 37 -8.94 -6.41 10.05
C TYR A 37 -9.23 -5.00 9.53
N PHE A 38 -10.49 -4.73 9.21
CA PHE A 38 -10.88 -3.38 8.79
C PHE A 38 -10.57 -2.31 9.85
N GLY A 39 -10.64 -2.66 11.14
CA GLY A 39 -10.30 -1.76 12.25
C GLY A 39 -8.86 -1.27 12.26
N ASP A 40 -7.92 -2.03 11.67
CA ASP A 40 -6.49 -1.70 11.63
C ASP A 40 -6.07 -1.02 10.30
N ILE A 41 -6.97 -0.94 9.31
CA ILE A 41 -6.69 -0.27 8.03
C ILE A 41 -6.93 1.25 8.16
N VAL A 42 -6.15 2.04 7.43
CA VAL A 42 -6.30 3.50 7.42
C VAL A 42 -7.66 3.94 6.81
N PRO A 43 -8.44 4.81 7.47
CA PRO A 43 -9.63 5.39 6.88
C PRO A 43 -9.26 6.34 5.73
N PRO A 44 -10.11 6.51 4.69
CA PRO A 44 -11.45 5.94 4.51
C PRO A 44 -11.46 4.71 3.59
N CYS A 45 -10.42 3.87 3.58
CA CYS A 45 -10.22 2.82 2.59
C CYS A 45 -11.48 1.97 2.30
N GLN A 46 -12.21 1.53 3.33
CA GLN A 46 -13.42 0.72 3.22
C GLN A 46 -14.54 1.44 2.46
N GLY A 47 -14.77 2.71 2.80
CA GLY A 47 -15.79 3.53 2.14
C GLY A 47 -15.48 3.78 0.65
N LEU A 48 -14.19 3.81 0.27
CA LEU A 48 -13.78 3.98 -1.13
C LEU A 48 -14.05 2.74 -1.98
N ILE A 49 -14.04 1.55 -1.38
CA ILE A 49 -14.29 0.26 -2.07
C ILE A 49 -15.72 -0.25 -1.89
N GLY A 50 -16.60 0.53 -1.25
CA GLY A 50 -18.01 0.16 -1.07
C GLY A 50 -18.25 -0.97 -0.06
N VAL A 51 -17.29 -1.21 0.84
CA VAL A 51 -17.41 -2.22 1.90
C VAL A 51 -17.79 -1.55 3.22
N THR A 52 -18.72 -2.18 3.96
CA THR A 52 -19.09 -1.76 5.31
C THR A 52 -18.30 -2.59 6.33
N GLY A 53 -17.69 -1.94 7.31
CA GLY A 53 -16.87 -2.58 8.33
C GLY A 53 -16.48 -1.58 9.43
N ASP A 54 -15.54 -1.97 10.28
CA ASP A 54 -14.94 -1.04 11.23
C ASP A 54 -14.35 0.18 10.50
N PRO A 55 -14.42 1.38 11.10
CA PRO A 55 -14.07 2.63 10.42
C PRO A 55 -12.57 2.74 10.11
N GLY A 56 -11.74 1.84 10.63
CA GLY A 56 -10.29 1.89 10.53
C GLY A 56 -9.63 2.81 11.56
N THR A 57 -8.31 2.90 11.48
CA THR A 57 -7.49 3.78 12.31
C THR A 57 -6.30 4.37 11.53
N GLY A 58 -5.98 5.64 11.78
CA GLY A 58 -4.75 6.26 11.28
C GLY A 58 -3.59 6.23 12.30
N ALA A 59 -3.79 5.59 13.44
CA ALA A 59 -2.82 5.51 14.52
C ALA A 59 -2.28 4.09 14.66
N SER A 60 -0.99 3.98 14.95
CA SER A 60 -0.35 2.71 15.23
C SER A 60 -0.86 2.05 16.52
N ASN A 61 -0.89 0.73 16.54
CA ASN A 61 -1.25 -0.11 17.67
C ASN A 61 0.00 -0.78 18.27
N PRO A 62 0.44 -0.38 19.47
CA PRO A 62 1.62 -0.97 20.12
C PRO A 62 1.53 -2.48 20.35
N ALA A 63 0.31 -3.06 20.41
CA ALA A 63 0.12 -4.49 20.56
C ALA A 63 0.44 -5.28 19.27
N LEU A 64 0.46 -4.61 18.11
CA LEU A 64 0.80 -5.19 16.82
C LEU A 64 2.26 -4.95 16.43
N ALA A 65 3.06 -4.24 17.24
CA ALA A 65 4.41 -3.87 16.88
C ALA A 65 5.32 -5.09 16.63
N GLU A 66 5.98 -5.14 15.48
CA GLU A 66 6.91 -6.23 15.12
C GLU A 66 8.38 -5.79 14.96
N GLY A 67 8.63 -4.49 14.77
CA GLY A 67 9.98 -3.93 14.71
C GLY A 67 10.81 -4.40 13.50
N GLY A 68 10.14 -4.73 12.41
CA GLY A 68 10.73 -5.13 11.13
C GLY A 68 11.28 -3.97 10.30
N GLN A 69 11.56 -4.27 9.04
CA GLN A 69 12.04 -3.33 8.04
C GLN A 69 11.13 -3.39 6.82
N ILE A 70 11.19 -2.32 6.01
CA ILE A 70 10.47 -2.28 4.74
C ILE A 70 10.83 -3.49 3.87
N HIS A 71 9.81 -4.24 3.46
CA HIS A 71 9.93 -5.39 2.57
C HIS A 71 8.72 -5.48 1.63
N ARG A 72 8.74 -6.41 0.68
CA ARG A 72 7.62 -6.55 -0.27
C ARG A 72 6.41 -7.09 0.47
N HIS A 73 5.25 -6.46 0.28
CA HIS A 73 4.02 -6.90 0.91
C HIS A 73 3.57 -8.22 0.26
N ASP A 74 3.14 -9.18 1.08
CA ASP A 74 2.71 -10.50 0.62
C ASP A 74 1.36 -10.49 -0.13
N GLY A 75 0.71 -9.34 -0.22
CA GLY A 75 -0.69 -9.22 -0.67
C GLY A 75 -1.69 -9.64 0.41
N ILE A 76 -2.96 -9.75 0.02
CA ILE A 76 -4.05 -10.20 0.90
C ILE A 76 -4.04 -11.72 1.00
N GLN A 77 -3.87 -12.23 2.21
CA GLN A 77 -3.79 -13.66 2.53
C GLN A 77 -5.15 -14.26 2.91
N GLY A 78 -6.15 -13.43 3.23
CA GLY A 78 -7.48 -13.91 3.61
C GLY A 78 -7.55 -14.41 5.04
N ILE A 79 -6.83 -13.75 5.95
CA ILE A 79 -6.73 -14.18 7.36
C ILE A 79 -7.78 -13.51 8.27
N ALA A 80 -8.47 -12.49 7.78
CA ALA A 80 -9.51 -11.75 8.52
C ALA A 80 -10.59 -11.18 7.58
N ASP A 81 -10.86 -9.87 7.64
CA ASP A 81 -11.97 -9.23 6.91
C ASP A 81 -11.67 -9.07 5.41
N LEU A 82 -10.39 -8.96 5.04
CA LEU A 82 -9.99 -8.81 3.65
C LEU A 82 -10.02 -10.15 2.91
N LEU A 83 -10.97 -10.29 1.99
CA LEU A 83 -11.08 -11.42 1.06
C LEU A 83 -10.08 -11.29 -0.12
N PRO A 84 -9.21 -12.28 -0.41
CA PRO A 84 -8.28 -12.24 -1.53
C PRO A 84 -8.95 -12.05 -2.90
N GLU A 85 -10.15 -12.62 -3.10
CA GLU A 85 -10.90 -12.51 -4.35
C GLU A 85 -11.54 -11.13 -4.58
N VAL A 86 -11.67 -10.31 -3.53
CA VAL A 86 -12.26 -8.96 -3.61
C VAL A 86 -11.18 -7.88 -3.49
N HIS A 87 -10.26 -8.07 -2.54
CA HIS A 87 -9.27 -7.06 -2.13
C HIS A 87 -7.86 -7.42 -2.55
N GLY A 88 -7.61 -8.66 -2.97
CA GLY A 88 -6.29 -9.13 -3.34
C GLY A 88 -5.79 -8.52 -4.64
N TRP A 89 -4.47 -8.43 -4.74
CA TRP A 89 -3.76 -8.02 -5.94
C TRP A 89 -2.61 -8.98 -6.19
N ASP A 90 -2.26 -9.14 -7.46
CA ASP A 90 -0.99 -9.73 -7.87
C ASP A 90 -0.25 -8.73 -8.77
N GLY A 91 1.07 -8.71 -8.67
CA GLY A 91 1.91 -7.82 -9.44
C GLY A 91 1.88 -6.38 -8.95
N ALA A 92 1.96 -5.44 -9.90
CA ALA A 92 2.08 -4.02 -9.61
C ALA A 92 0.73 -3.40 -9.19
N VAL A 93 0.77 -2.52 -8.19
CA VAL A 93 -0.41 -1.84 -7.64
C VAL A 93 -0.54 -0.39 -8.13
N VAL A 94 0.51 0.15 -8.74
CA VAL A 94 0.50 1.52 -9.29
C VAL A 94 1.36 1.64 -10.55
N GLU A 95 0.89 2.44 -11.50
CA GLU A 95 1.69 3.00 -12.59
C GLU A 95 2.04 4.45 -12.24
N ILE A 96 3.33 4.79 -12.27
CA ILE A 96 3.81 6.14 -12.00
C ILE A 96 4.46 6.69 -13.26
N THR A 97 3.93 7.80 -13.77
CA THR A 97 4.52 8.56 -14.88
C THR A 97 5.04 9.89 -14.35
N ILE A 98 6.34 10.14 -14.53
CA ILE A 98 6.99 11.40 -14.16
C ILE A 98 7.40 12.13 -15.44
N THR A 99 6.95 13.38 -15.58
CA THR A 99 7.26 14.25 -16.73
C THR A 99 8.02 15.48 -16.25
N ARG A 100 9.11 15.84 -16.93
CA ARG A 100 9.77 17.14 -16.73
C ARG A 100 9.01 18.21 -17.50
N VAL A 101 8.42 19.17 -16.80
CA VAL A 101 7.55 20.21 -17.40
C VAL A 101 8.29 21.52 -17.71
N ASP A 102 9.41 21.78 -17.02
CA ASP A 102 10.32 22.93 -17.19
C ASP A 102 11.79 22.60 -16.81
#